data_AF-A0A357WT41-F1
#
_entry.id   AF-A0A357WT41-F1
#
_cell.length_a   1.000
_cell.length_b   1.000
_cell.length_c   1.000
_cell.angle_alpha   90.00
_cell.angle_beta   90.00
_cell.angle_gamma   90.00
#
_symmetry.space_group_name_H-M   'P 1'
#
loop_
_entity.id
_entity.type
_entity.pdbx_description
1 polymer ?
#
loop_
_entity_poly.entity_id
_entity_poly.type
_entity_poly.pdbx_seq_one_letter_code
_entity_poly.pdbx_strand_id
1 'polypeptide(L)' 'PFVQEVIAGSKAVERFIPDVDAVIELGGEDAKLTFYKDGADQRMNGICAGGTGAFIDQMA' A
#
# COMPACT_ATOMS: atom_id res chain seq x y z
N PRO A 1 -3.34 -9.73 -19.91
CA PRO A 1 -3.46 -10.66 -18.77
C PRO A 1 -3.70 -9.84 -17.50
N PHE A 2 -4.51 -10.35 -16.57
CA PHE A 2 -4.75 -9.66 -15.29
C PHE A 2 -3.50 -9.72 -14.41
N VAL A 3 -3.19 -8.61 -13.74
CA VAL A 3 -2.10 -8.51 -12.77
C VAL A 3 -2.69 -7.89 -11.51
N GLN A 4 -2.44 -8.51 -10.35
CA GLN A 4 -2.89 -7.96 -9.07
C GLN A 4 -2.17 -6.64 -8.80
N GLU A 5 -2.93 -5.63 -8.36
CA GLU A 5 -2.42 -4.29 -7.99
C GLU A 5 -1.18 -4.39 -7.11
N VAL A 6 -1.25 -5.21 -6.08
CA VAL A 6 -0.19 -5.47 -5.12
C VAL A 6 1.11 -5.94 -5.79
N ILE A 7 1.03 -6.91 -6.72
CA ILE A 7 2.21 -7.42 -7.43
C ILE A 7 2.76 -6.37 -8.39
N ALA A 8 1.89 -5.58 -9.02
CA ALA A 8 2.31 -4.49 -9.89
C ALA A 8 3.03 -3.39 -9.10
N GLY A 9 2.48 -3.00 -7.94
CA GLY A 9 3.06 -2.02 -7.03
C GLY A 9 4.41 -2.46 -6.51
N SER A 10 4.53 -3.69 -5.97
CA SER A 10 5.81 -4.20 -5.48
C SER A 10 6.89 -4.24 -6.55
N LYS A 11 6.56 -4.69 -7.78
CA LYS A 11 7.51 -4.68 -8.89
C LYS A 11 7.95 -3.27 -9.29
N ALA A 12 7.03 -2.29 -9.26
CA ALA A 12 7.37 -0.92 -9.56
C ALA A 12 8.33 -0.35 -8.50
N VAL A 13 8.04 -0.57 -7.21
CA VAL A 13 8.89 -0.06 -6.14
C VAL A 13 10.26 -0.72 -6.16
N GLU A 14 10.35 -2.04 -6.28
CA GLU A 14 11.64 -2.74 -6.42
C GLU A 14 12.46 -2.23 -7.62
N ARG A 15 11.78 -1.81 -8.70
CA ARG A 15 12.44 -1.31 -9.91
C ARG A 15 12.95 0.12 -9.77
N PHE A 16 12.17 1.01 -9.15
CA PHE A 16 12.44 2.44 -9.11
C PHE A 16 13.09 2.91 -7.80
N ILE A 17 12.90 2.15 -6.71
CA ILE A 17 13.36 2.46 -5.35
C ILE A 17 13.89 1.17 -4.71
N PRO A 18 15.05 0.66 -5.15
CA PRO A 18 15.56 -0.66 -4.74
C PRO A 18 15.90 -0.77 -3.25
N ASP A 19 16.20 0.36 -2.59
CA ASP A 19 16.57 0.42 -1.17
C ASP A 19 15.36 0.76 -0.26
N VAL A 20 14.14 0.47 -0.72
CA VAL A 20 12.94 0.70 0.08
C VAL A 20 12.86 -0.29 1.26
N ASP A 21 12.55 0.20 2.45
CA ASP A 21 12.27 -0.67 3.61
C ASP A 21 10.76 -0.97 3.74
N ALA A 22 9.92 0.04 3.49
CA ALA A 22 8.46 -0.06 3.61
C ALA A 22 7.74 0.90 2.64
N VAL A 23 6.55 0.51 2.20
CA VAL A 23 5.64 1.31 1.36
C VAL A 23 4.29 1.39 2.04
N ILE A 24 3.76 2.61 2.16
CA ILE A 24 2.42 2.89 2.66
C ILE A 24 1.55 3.35 1.49
N GLU A 25 0.57 2.54 1.12
CA GLU A 25 -0.44 2.89 0.12
C GLU A 25 -1.70 3.33 0.86
N LEU A 26 -2.13 4.57 0.65
CA LEU A 26 -3.36 5.11 1.22
C LEU A 26 -4.35 5.29 0.07
N GLY A 27 -5.23 4.31 -0.12
CA GLY A 27 -6.34 4.37 -1.06
C GLY A 27 -7.54 5.10 -0.47
N GLY A 28 -8.58 5.29 -1.30
CA GLY A 28 -9.86 5.85 -0.82
C GLY A 28 -10.60 4.92 0.12
N GLU A 29 -10.57 3.61 -0.16
CA GLU A 29 -11.31 2.58 0.57
C GLU A 29 -10.43 1.71 1.48
N ASP A 30 -9.17 1.52 1.09
CA ASP A 30 -8.21 0.70 1.84
C ASP A 30 -6.87 1.42 2.08
N ALA A 31 -6.14 0.95 3.09
CA ALA A 31 -4.75 1.32 3.30
C ALA A 31 -3.90 0.05 3.41
N LYS A 32 -2.76 0.03 2.73
CA LYS A 32 -1.85 -1.11 2.65
C LYS A 32 -0.46 -0.69 3.12
N LEU A 33 0.18 -1.55 3.90
CA LEU A 33 1.56 -1.40 4.33
C LEU A 33 2.34 -2.62 3.86
N THR A 34 3.31 -2.40 2.97
CA THR A 34 4.20 -3.45 2.46
C THR A 34 5.59 -3.25 3.03
N PHE A 35 6.12 -4.26 3.71
CA PHE A 35 7.51 -4.30 4.16
C PHE A 35 8.33 -5.14 3.19
N TYR A 36 9.54 -4.68 2.86
CA TYR A 36 10.46 -5.38 1.96
C TYR A 36 11.66 -5.99 2.70
N LYS A 37 11.83 -5.66 3.98
CA LYS A 37 12.90 -6.18 4.84
C LYS A 37 12.59 -7.62 5.27
N ASP A 38 13.49 -8.55 4.98
CA ASP A 38 13.39 -9.99 5.28
C ASP A 38 12.26 -10.76 4.56
N GLY A 39 11.79 -10.22 3.43
CA GLY A 39 10.73 -10.80 2.59
C GLY A 39 9.55 -9.85 2.46
N ALA A 40 8.80 -9.96 1.35
CA ALA A 40 7.61 -9.14 1.14
C ALA A 40 6.50 -9.56 2.12
N ASP A 41 6.36 -8.83 3.24
CA ASP A 41 5.27 -8.99 4.20
C ASP A 41 4.27 -7.85 4.03
N GLN A 42 2.99 -8.20 3.94
CA GLN A 42 1.92 -7.25 3.64
C GLN A 42 0.89 -7.22 4.75
N ARG A 43 0.67 -6.02 5.26
CA ARG A 43 -0.31 -5.73 6.30
C ARG A 43 -1.36 -4.80 5.70
N MET A 44 -2.57 -5.31 5.54
CA MET A 44 -3.72 -4.53 5.09
C MET A 44 -4.56 -4.16 6.31
N ASN A 45 -4.88 -2.87 6.46
CA ASN A 45 -5.84 -2.43 7.46
C ASN A 45 -7.14 -2.03 6.75
N GLY A 46 -8.15 -2.88 6.85
CA GLY A 46 -9.47 -2.65 6.25
C GLY A 46 -10.54 -2.13 7.22
N ILE A 47 -10.22 -1.86 8.49
CA ILE A 47 -11.25 -1.66 9.54
C ILE A 47 -11.33 -0.22 10.07
N CYS A 48 -10.28 0.60 9.92
CA CYS A 48 -10.32 1.99 10.39
C CYS A 48 -10.34 2.98 9.23
N ALA A 49 -11.51 3.56 8.96
CA ALA A 49 -11.70 4.63 7.98
C ALA A 49 -10.77 5.84 8.24
N GLY A 50 -10.30 6.04 9.48
CA GLY A 50 -9.36 7.12 9.81
C GLY A 50 -8.00 7.04 9.11
N GLY A 51 -7.67 5.92 8.47
CA GLY A 51 -6.44 5.73 7.70
C GLY A 51 -6.59 5.82 6.18
N THR A 52 -7.77 6.10 5.63
CA THR A 52 -8.02 6.09 4.18
C THR A 52 -8.41 7.47 3.66
N GLY A 53 -8.34 7.66 2.34
CA GLY A 53 -8.74 8.91 1.68
C GLY A 53 -10.22 9.27 1.91
N ALA A 54 -11.09 8.30 2.20
CA ALA A 54 -12.49 8.56 2.55
C ALA A 54 -12.64 9.41 3.83
N PHE A 55 -11.73 9.30 4.80
CA PHE A 55 -11.74 10.18 5.97
C PHE A 55 -11.32 11.62 5.62
N ILE A 56 -10.38 11.78 4.69
CA ILE A 56 -10.02 13.10 4.16
C ILE A 56 -11.23 13.73 3.46
N ASP A 57 -11.94 12.97 2.62
CA ASP A 57 -13.17 13.43 1.95
C ASP A 57 -14.31 13.77 2.92
N GLN A 58 -14.42 13.07 4.06
CA GLN A 58 -15.44 13.38 5.08
C GLN A 58 -15.12 14.61 5.94
N MET A 59 -13.86 15.04 6.00
CA MET A 59 -13.41 16.23 6.73
C MET A 59 -13.16 17.46 5.86
N ALA A 60 -13.23 17.31 4.53
CA ALA A 60 -13.06 18.39 3.55
C ALA A 60 -14.29 19.30 3.43
#